data_AF-A0A357G054-F1
#
_entry.id   AF-A0A357G054-F1
#
_cell.length_a   1.000
_cell.length_b   1.000
_cell.length_c   1.000
_cell.angle_alpha   90.00
_cell.angle_beta   90.00
_cell.angle_gamma   90.00
#
_symmetry.space_group_name_H-M   'P 1'
#
loop_
_entity.id
_entity.type
_entity.pdbx_description
1 polymer ?
#
loop_
_entity_poly.entity_id
_entity_poly.type
_entity_poly.pdbx_seq_one_letter_code
_entity_poly.pdbx_strand_id
1 'polypeptide(L)'
;PLVALDGGVVGINSAIYSRSGGSLGIGFAIPSEMVATVLAAEKSGQAGQNGVTRPWLGVTAQLVTADIAASLGLGKPGGALISRLHPASPLKKA
;
A
#
# COMPACT_ATOMS: atom_id res chain seq x y z
N PRO A 1 -13.36 -8.72 11.90
CA PRO A 1 -12.28 -9.33 11.06
C PRO A 1 -12.90 -9.81 9.75
N LEU A 2 -12.13 -9.83 8.66
CA LEU A 2 -12.50 -10.46 7.39
C LEU A 2 -11.84 -11.84 7.34
N VAL A 3 -12.64 -12.88 7.10
CA VAL A 3 -12.24 -14.27 7.27
C VAL A 3 -12.57 -15.04 5.99
N ALA A 4 -11.62 -15.85 5.52
CA ALA A 4 -11.80 -16.77 4.40
C ALA A 4 -12.60 -18.01 4.81
N LEU A 5 -13.09 -18.78 3.83
CA LEU A 5 -13.92 -19.97 4.07
C LEU A 5 -13.22 -21.07 4.87
N ASP A 6 -11.88 -21.09 4.84
CA ASP A 6 -11.03 -22.00 5.62
C ASP A 6 -10.80 -21.52 7.07
N GLY A 7 -11.38 -20.37 7.45
CA GLY A 7 -11.23 -19.78 8.78
C GLY A 7 -10.00 -18.87 8.93
N GLY A 8 -9.19 -18.67 7.89
CA GLY A 8 -8.04 -17.77 7.91
C GLY A 8 -8.44 -16.28 7.94
N VAL A 9 -7.77 -15.47 8.76
CA VAL A 9 -7.98 -14.01 8.75
C VAL A 9 -7.26 -13.41 7.54
N VAL A 10 -8.01 -12.82 6.62
CA VAL A 10 -7.50 -12.19 5.39
C VAL A 10 -7.47 -10.66 5.46
N GLY A 11 -8.07 -10.07 6.49
CA GLY A 11 -7.99 -8.63 6.72
C GLY A 11 -8.82 -8.10 7.87
N ILE A 12 -8.75 -6.78 8.07
CA ILE A 12 -9.54 -6.03 9.05
C ILE A 12 -10.42 -5.03 8.29
N ASN A 13 -11.74 -5.13 8.44
CA ASN A 13 -12.68 -4.17 7.85
C ASN A 13 -12.41 -2.78 8.44
N SER A 14 -12.14 -1.80 7.57
CA SER A 14 -11.71 -0.45 8.01
C SER A 14 -12.51 0.68 7.39
N ALA A 15 -13.18 0.45 6.27
CA ALA A 15 -14.07 1.46 5.67
C ALA A 15 -15.20 0.83 4.88
N ILE A 16 -16.28 1.59 4.73
CA ILE A 16 -17.34 1.33 3.76
C ILE A 16 -17.41 2.51 2.79
N TYR A 17 -17.72 2.23 1.53
CA TYR A 17 -18.12 3.30 0.63
C TYR A 17 -19.61 3.61 0.84
N SER A 18 -19.92 4.83 1.29
CA SER A 18 -21.29 5.27 1.51
C SER A 18 -21.48 6.75 1.17
N ARG A 19 -22.58 7.06 0.47
CA ARG A 19 -23.04 8.45 0.24
C ARG A 19 -24.07 8.91 1.28
N SER A 20 -24.68 7.98 2.02
CA SER A 20 -25.82 8.24 2.92
C SER A 20 -25.64 7.71 4.34
N GLY A 21 -24.49 7.12 4.66
CA GLY A 21 -24.22 6.44 5.93
C GLY A 21 -24.57 4.95 5.95
N GLY A 22 -25.34 4.45 4.97
CA GLY A 22 -25.61 3.01 4.77
C GLY A 22 -24.60 2.33 3.82
N SER A 23 -24.26 1.07 4.07
CA SER A 23 -23.39 0.31 3.16
C SER A 23 -24.09 0.05 1.83
N LEU A 24 -23.41 0.36 0.72
CA LEU A 24 -23.84 0.02 -0.64
C LEU A 24 -23.31 -1.36 -1.09
N GLY A 25 -22.80 -2.17 -0.16
CA GLY A 25 -22.18 -3.47 -0.46
C GLY A 25 -20.70 -3.38 -0.86
N ILE A 26 -20.08 -2.20 -0.79
CA ILE A 26 -18.65 -2.03 -1.06
C ILE A 26 -17.94 -1.74 0.27
N GLY A 27 -17.27 -2.76 0.80
CA GLY A 27 -16.41 -2.69 1.99
C GLY A 27 -14.94 -2.74 1.61
N PHE A 28 -14.12 -2.04 2.38
CA PHE A 28 -12.65 -2.09 2.27
C PHE A 28 -12.06 -2.68 3.54
N ALA A 29 -11.08 -3.56 3.35
CA ALA A 29 -10.32 -4.17 4.43
C ALA A 29 -8.83 -3.89 4.25
N ILE A 30 -8.14 -3.66 5.37
CA ILE A 30 -6.68 -3.68 5.41
C ILE A 30 -6.24 -5.15 5.39
N PRO A 31 -5.38 -5.58 4.44
CA PRO A 31 -4.94 -6.98 4.33
C PRO A 31 -4.21 -7.50 5.58
N SER A 32 -4.37 -8.78 5.89
CA SER A 32 -3.71 -9.45 7.02
C SER A 32 -2.20 -9.31 7.03
N GLU A 33 -1.55 -9.35 5.87
CA GLU A 33 -0.08 -9.27 5.73
C GLU A 33 0.43 -7.87 6.12
N MET A 34 -0.35 -6.83 5.79
CA MET A 34 -0.03 -5.47 6.20
C MET A 34 -0.18 -5.31 7.71
N VAL A 35 -1.25 -5.87 8.30
CA VAL A 35 -1.47 -5.86 9.75
C VAL A 35 -0.34 -6.58 10.48
N ALA A 36 0.06 -7.76 9.98
CA ALA A 36 1.16 -8.52 10.55
C ALA A 36 2.48 -7.73 10.58
N THR A 37 2.76 -6.97 9.53
CA THR A 37 3.96 -6.11 9.44
C THR A 37 3.95 -5.01 10.51
N VAL A 38 2.81 -4.36 10.71
CA VAL A 38 2.64 -3.32 11.73
C VAL A 38 2.77 -3.89 13.15
N LEU A 39 2.16 -5.05 13.41
CA LEU A 39 2.28 -5.73 14.69
C LEU A 39 3.72 -6.18 14.99
N ALA A 40 4.46 -6.63 13.97
CA ALA A 40 5.87 -6.98 14.13
C ALA A 40 6.75 -5.76 14.45
N ALA A 41 6.50 -4.63 13.79
CA ALA A 41 7.19 -3.38 14.07
C ALA A 41 6.90 -2.86 15.50
N GLU A 42 5.66 -2.98 15.96
CA GLU A 42 5.29 -2.64 17.34
C GLU A 42 5.99 -3.54 18.37
N LYS A 43 5.92 -4.86 18.19
CA LYS A 43 6.57 -5.83 19.09
C LYS A 43 8.09 -5.70 19.16
N SER A 44 8.73 -5.26 18.08
CA SER A 44 10.19 -5.08 18.01
C SER A 44 10.66 -3.72 18.55
N GLY A 45 9.74 -2.90 19.08
CA GLY A 45 10.08 -1.56 19.60
C GLY A 45 10.36 -0.52 18.51
N GLN A 46 10.01 -0.82 17.25
CA GLN A 46 10.12 0.13 16.13
C GLN A 46 8.90 1.07 16.03
N ALA A 47 7.91 0.88 16.90
CA ALA A 47 6.85 1.85 17.14
C ALA A 47 7.30 2.83 18.24
N GLY A 48 7.37 4.12 17.90
CA GLY A 48 7.58 5.19 18.86
C GLY A 48 6.26 5.76 19.39
N GLN A 49 6.33 6.84 20.16
CA GLN A 49 5.13 7.57 20.65
C GLN A 49 4.18 8.01 19.52
N ASN A 50 4.72 8.21 18.32
CA ASN A 50 3.97 8.63 17.13
C ASN A 50 3.60 7.46 16.20
N GLY A 51 3.70 6.22 16.68
CA GLY A 51 3.39 5.00 15.93
C GLY A 51 4.58 4.39 15.18
N VAL A 52 4.27 3.47 14.27
CA VAL A 52 5.28 2.74 13.47
C VAL A 52 5.93 3.69 12.46
N THR A 53 7.27 3.76 12.47
CA THR A 53 8.03 4.51 11.47
C THR A 53 7.86 3.89 10.09
N ARG A 54 7.36 4.67 9.14
CA ARG A 54 7.19 4.22 7.75
C ARG A 54 8.50 4.35 6.98
N PRO A 55 8.95 3.29 6.28
CA PRO A 55 10.11 3.39 5.41
C PRO A 55 9.84 4.39 4.28
N TRP A 56 10.85 5.17 3.92
CA TRP A 56 10.77 6.19 2.89
C TRP A 56 11.83 5.95 1.83
N LEU A 57 11.39 5.71 0.59
CA LEU A 57 12.28 5.48 -0.55
C LEU A 57 12.77 6.78 -1.21
N GLY A 58 12.07 7.89 -1.00
CA GLY A 58 12.41 9.18 -1.63
C GLY A 58 12.26 9.20 -3.15
N VAL A 59 11.27 8.48 -3.68
CA VAL A 59 10.97 8.44 -5.11
C VAL A 59 9.74 9.28 -5.42
N THR A 60 9.79 10.02 -6.52
CA THR A 60 8.59 10.54 -7.19
C THR A 60 8.28 9.60 -8.33
N ALA A 61 7.08 9.03 -8.33
CA ALA A 61 6.64 8.12 -9.36
C ALA A 61 5.27 8.51 -9.89
N GLN A 62 5.01 8.15 -11.14
CA GLN A 62 3.70 8.28 -11.79
C GLN A 62 3.20 6.90 -12.19
N LEU A 63 1.87 6.74 -12.22
CA LEU A 63 1.25 5.50 -12.65
C LEU A 63 1.58 5.25 -14.14
N VAL A 64 1.94 4.02 -14.48
CA VAL A 64 2.07 3.61 -15.88
C VAL A 64 0.67 3.41 -16.47
N THR A 65 0.22 4.37 -17.26
CA THR A 65 -1.03 4.29 -18.03
C THR A 65 -0.84 3.46 -19.30
N ALA A 66 -1.93 3.15 -19.99
CA ALA A 66 -1.88 2.47 -21.29
C ALA A 66 -1.05 3.24 -22.33
N ASP A 67 -1.19 4.56 -22.38
CA ASP A 67 -0.44 5.41 -23.32
C ASP A 67 1.06 5.42 -23.00
N ILE A 68 1.42 5.49 -21.72
CA ILE A 68 2.82 5.40 -21.28
C ILE A 68 3.38 4.01 -21.59
N ALA A 69 2.62 2.95 -21.33
CA ALA A 69 3.04 1.58 -21.65
C ALA A 69 3.28 1.40 -23.15
N ALA A 70 2.37 1.89 -24.01
CA ALA A 70 2.51 1.81 -25.46
C ALA A 70 3.72 2.60 -25.96
N SER A 71 3.94 3.82 -25.47
CA SER A 71 5.08 4.65 -25.86
C SER A 71 6.44 4.10 -25.42
N LEU A 72 6.47 3.32 -24.33
CA LEU A 72 7.68 2.65 -23.83
C LEU A 72 7.82 1.20 -24.33
N GLY A 73 6.90 0.70 -25.18
CA GLY A 73 6.93 -0.67 -25.69
C GLY A 73 6.65 -1.75 -24.63
N LEU A 74 5.98 -1.40 -23.53
CA LEU A 74 5.59 -2.34 -22.48
C LEU A 74 4.35 -3.13 -22.90
N GLY A 75 4.36 -4.44 -22.68
CA GLY A 75 3.28 -5.32 -23.12
C GLY A 75 1.93 -5.12 -22.40
N LYS A 76 1.93 -4.51 -21.20
CA LYS A 76 0.72 -4.21 -20.42
C LYS A 76 0.90 -2.94 -19.60
N PRO A 77 -0.15 -2.12 -19.40
CA PRO A 77 -0.12 -1.04 -18.43
C PRO A 77 -0.03 -1.60 -17.01
N GLY A 78 0.94 -1.12 -16.25
CA GLY A 78 1.13 -1.54 -14.87
C GLY A 78 2.45 -1.07 -14.28
N GLY A 79 2.45 -0.91 -12.96
CA GLY A 79 3.62 -0.45 -12.21
C GLY A 79 3.69 1.08 -12.07
N ALA A 80 4.85 1.53 -11.59
CA ALA A 80 5.12 2.93 -11.29
C ALA A 80 6.39 3.37 -12.03
N LEU A 81 6.26 4.40 -12.87
CA LEU A 81 7.38 5.02 -13.56
C LEU A 81 8.03 6.04 -12.64
N ILE A 82 9.29 5.80 -12.27
CA ILE A 82 10.05 6.71 -11.42
C ILE A 82 10.49 7.92 -12.26
N SER A 83 9.98 9.11 -11.92
CA SER A 83 10.32 10.35 -12.61
C SER A 83 11.45 11.12 -11.93
N ARG A 84 11.67 10.91 -10.62
CA ARG A 84 12.73 11.58 -9.86
C ARG A 84 13.11 10.83 -8.59
N LEU A 85 14.38 10.91 -8.21
CA LEU A 85 14.88 10.55 -6.88
C LEU A 85 15.18 11.82 -6.07
N HIS A 86 14.68 11.87 -4.83
CA HIS A 86 15.01 12.93 -3.88
C HIS A 86 16.53 12.94 -3.59
N PRO A 87 17.17 14.11 -3.39
CA PRO A 87 18.61 14.18 -3.08
C PRO A 87 19.04 13.33 -1.88
N ALA A 88 18.22 13.28 -0.84
CA ALA A 88 18.45 12.46 0.35
C ALA A 88 17.92 11.01 0.24
N SER A 89 17.44 10.58 -0.94
CA SER A 89 16.92 9.22 -1.11
C SER A 89 18.02 8.18 -0.83
N PRO A 90 17.73 7.11 -0.07
CA PRO A 90 18.68 6.02 0.13
C PRO A 90 19.05 5.30 -1.17
N LEU A 91 18.20 5.37 -2.20
CA LEU A 91 18.41 4.72 -3.50
C LEU A 91 19.47 5.42 -4.36
N LYS A 92 19.90 6.64 -4.03
CA LYS A 92 20.98 7.30 -4.78
C LYS A 92 22.35 6.65 -4.61
N LYS A 93 22.53 5.88 -3.54
CA LYS A 93 23.80 5.20 -3.20
C LYS A 93 23.80 3.73 -3.64
N ALA A 94 22.68 3.24 -4.16
CA ALA A 94 22.48 1.85 -4.54
C ALA A 94 22.91 1.59 -5.99
#